data_AF-N8XT42-F1
#
_entry.id   AF-N8XT42-F1
#
_cell.length_a   1.000
_cell.length_b   1.000
_cell.length_c   1.000
_cell.angle_alpha   90.00
_cell.angle_beta   90.00
_cell.angle_gamma   90.00
#
_symmetry.space_group_name_H-M   'P 1'
#
loop_
_entity.id
_entity.type
_entity.pdbx_description
1 polymer ?
#
loop_
_entity_poly.entity_id
_entity_poly.type
_entity_poly.pdbx_seq_one_letter_code
_entity_poly.pdbx_strand_id
1 'polypeptide(L)'
;MKKILFVLAISGMSFATLAKVPYSATADCRFDYDDFDFCSKRNIAQYKAALAKQSPNYDATKILLNVGSIREIRYVVIDTQKGVVFPLRDAVLGFKDKKGGLNGQPALIQFSLKQPQLCIQGSVYAYRDAYDNVKVCYRMEKDSGLKYGQEMRRVDLPASLN
;
A
#
# COMPACT_ATOMS: atom_id res chain seq x y z
N MET A 1 -56.72 -34.92 -10.45
CA MET A 1 -56.35 -33.83 -9.51
C MET A 1 -54.91 -34.07 -9.07
N LYS A 2 -53.95 -33.29 -9.60
CA LYS A 2 -52.49 -33.55 -9.50
C LYS A 2 -51.93 -32.72 -8.34
N LYS A 3 -51.45 -33.36 -7.27
CA LYS A 3 -50.82 -32.69 -6.12
C LYS A 3 -49.38 -32.33 -6.51
N ILE A 4 -49.09 -31.03 -6.58
CA ILE A 4 -47.73 -30.51 -6.83
C ILE A 4 -47.09 -30.27 -5.46
N LEU A 5 -46.04 -31.04 -5.15
CA LEU A 5 -45.21 -30.86 -3.97
C LEU A 5 -44.20 -29.73 -4.27
N PHE A 6 -44.27 -28.62 -3.54
CA PHE A 6 -43.23 -27.59 -3.54
C PHE A 6 -42.11 -28.01 -2.58
N VAL A 7 -40.94 -28.33 -3.11
CA VAL A 7 -39.72 -28.53 -2.33
C VAL A 7 -39.03 -27.18 -2.18
N LEU A 8 -39.07 -26.62 -0.98
CA LEU A 8 -38.31 -25.43 -0.59
C LEU A 8 -36.84 -25.82 -0.40
N ALA A 9 -36.00 -25.50 -1.39
CA ALA A 9 -34.56 -25.61 -1.27
C ALA A 9 -34.04 -24.46 -0.38
N ILE A 10 -33.70 -24.78 0.87
CA ILE A 10 -33.04 -23.85 1.79
C ILE A 10 -31.56 -23.81 1.40
N SER A 11 -31.19 -22.82 0.59
CA SER A 11 -29.79 -22.52 0.31
C SER A 11 -29.14 -21.90 1.55
N GLY A 12 -28.45 -22.73 2.33
CA GLY A 12 -27.61 -22.26 3.44
C GLY A 12 -26.44 -21.45 2.90
N MET A 13 -26.47 -20.13 3.08
CA MET A 13 -25.29 -19.28 2.91
C MET A 13 -24.33 -19.58 4.07
N SER A 14 -23.40 -20.50 3.86
CA SER A 14 -22.22 -20.61 4.73
C SER A 14 -21.39 -19.34 4.57
N PHE A 15 -21.60 -18.38 5.47
CA PHE A 15 -20.61 -17.34 5.74
C PHE A 15 -19.42 -18.03 6.41
N ALA A 16 -18.52 -18.58 5.60
CA ALA A 16 -17.18 -18.87 6.07
C ALA A 16 -16.58 -17.53 6.48
N THR A 17 -16.59 -17.25 7.78
CA THR A 17 -15.84 -16.14 8.37
C THR A 17 -14.37 -16.45 8.12
N LEU A 18 -13.84 -15.95 7.00
CA LEU A 18 -12.43 -16.10 6.67
C LEU A 18 -11.64 -15.49 7.83
N ALA A 19 -10.97 -16.34 8.61
CA ALA A 19 -10.18 -15.90 9.75
C ALA A 19 -9.14 -14.88 9.24
N LYS A 20 -9.18 -13.67 9.78
CA LYS A 20 -8.31 -12.58 9.32
C LYS A 20 -6.88 -12.90 9.73
N VAL A 21 -5.97 -12.92 8.75
CA VAL A 21 -4.56 -13.23 8.96
C VAL A 21 -3.95 -12.21 9.93
N PRO A 22 -3.23 -12.66 10.99
CA PRO A 22 -2.60 -11.75 11.94
C PRO A 22 -1.38 -11.05 11.31
N TYR A 23 -1.01 -9.89 11.86
CA TYR A 23 0.28 -9.28 11.54
C TYR A 23 1.43 -10.25 11.88
N SER A 24 2.32 -10.46 10.92
CA SER A 24 3.48 -11.35 11.04
C SER A 24 4.77 -10.54 11.20
N ALA A 25 5.09 -9.67 10.25
CA ALA A 25 6.32 -8.88 10.24
C ALA A 25 6.23 -7.68 9.30
N THR A 26 7.18 -6.75 9.45
CA THR A 26 7.48 -5.73 8.44
C THR A 26 8.80 -6.12 7.76
N ALA A 27 8.87 -5.98 6.44
CA ALA A 27 10.03 -6.31 5.62
C ALA A 27 11.27 -5.53 6.07
N ASP A 28 11.10 -4.21 6.21
CA ASP A 28 12.12 -3.27 6.63
C ASP A 28 11.54 -2.33 7.69
N CYS A 29 12.28 -2.09 8.78
CA CYS A 29 11.80 -1.16 9.80
C CYS A 29 12.18 0.28 9.50
N ARG A 30 13.30 0.49 8.79
CA ARG A 30 13.85 1.81 8.51
C ARG A 30 14.79 1.73 7.31
N PHE A 31 14.76 2.74 6.47
CA PHE A 31 15.70 2.90 5.35
C PHE A 31 16.87 3.79 5.75
N ASP A 32 17.94 3.76 4.96
CA ASP A 32 19.15 4.55 5.24
C ASP A 32 18.83 6.04 5.32
N TYR A 33 19.28 6.67 6.42
CA TYR A 33 19.09 8.10 6.71
C TYR A 33 17.62 8.56 6.69
N ASP A 34 16.69 7.65 6.94
CA ASP A 34 15.28 7.95 7.13
C ASP A 34 14.93 7.88 8.63
N ASP A 35 14.28 8.91 9.16
CA ASP A 35 13.86 8.96 10.55
C ASP A 35 12.51 8.26 10.79
N PHE A 36 11.82 7.82 9.73
CA PHE A 36 10.54 7.14 9.85
C PHE A 36 10.70 5.66 10.22
N ASP A 37 10.18 5.28 11.39
CA ASP A 37 10.17 3.88 11.88
C ASP A 37 8.87 3.16 11.50
N PHE A 38 8.93 2.34 10.46
CA PHE A 38 7.81 1.49 10.01
C PHE A 38 7.45 0.37 11.01
N CYS A 39 8.34 0.04 11.95
CA CYS A 39 8.12 -0.94 13.01
C CYS A 39 7.71 -0.30 14.34
N SER A 40 7.48 1.00 14.38
CA SER A 40 7.01 1.67 15.59
C SER A 40 5.70 1.04 16.10
N LYS A 41 5.49 1.07 17.42
CA LYS A 41 4.27 0.53 18.06
C LYS A 41 3.00 1.09 17.42
N ARG A 42 3.02 2.39 17.06
CA ARG A 42 1.93 3.08 16.37
C ARG A 42 1.64 2.46 14.99
N ASN A 43 2.66 2.27 14.17
CA ASN A 43 2.49 1.75 12.82
C ASN A 43 2.06 0.27 12.83
N ILE A 44 2.63 -0.55 13.73
CA ILE A 44 2.19 -1.94 13.92
C ILE A 44 0.71 -2.01 14.33
N ALA A 45 0.24 -1.09 15.19
CA ALA A 45 -1.17 -1.03 15.55
C ALA A 45 -2.06 -0.69 14.34
N GLN A 46 -1.60 0.21 13.46
CA GLN A 46 -2.31 0.52 12.21
C GLN A 46 -2.37 -0.68 11.27
N TYR A 47 -1.28 -1.46 11.11
CA TYR A 47 -1.27 -2.66 10.28
C TYR A 47 -2.25 -3.73 10.80
N LYS A 48 -2.23 -3.98 12.11
CA LYS A 48 -3.16 -4.91 12.76
C LYS A 48 -4.61 -4.46 12.57
N ALA A 49 -4.88 -3.16 12.71
CA ALA A 49 -6.21 -2.60 12.47
C ALA A 49 -6.65 -2.75 11.00
N ALA A 50 -5.73 -2.53 10.05
CA ALA A 50 -6.01 -2.71 8.62
C ALA A 50 -6.33 -4.17 8.29
N LEU A 51 -5.49 -5.13 8.71
CA LEU A 51 -5.75 -6.57 8.55
C LEU A 51 -7.08 -7.00 9.17
N ALA A 52 -7.47 -6.40 10.31
CA ALA A 52 -8.70 -6.72 11.00
C ALA A 52 -9.96 -6.07 10.41
N LYS A 53 -9.85 -5.03 9.57
CA LYS A 53 -11.02 -4.20 9.19
C LYS A 53 -11.14 -3.93 7.70
N GLN A 54 -10.03 -3.83 6.97
CA GLN A 54 -10.03 -3.43 5.57
C GLN A 54 -10.06 -4.65 4.65
N SER A 55 -10.80 -4.51 3.54
CA SER A 55 -10.66 -5.44 2.41
C SER A 55 -9.47 -5.02 1.56
N PRO A 56 -8.88 -5.94 0.78
CA PRO A 56 -7.87 -5.58 -0.20
C PRO A 56 -8.31 -4.39 -1.07
N ASN A 57 -7.40 -3.46 -1.32
CA ASN A 57 -7.61 -2.28 -2.17
C ASN A 57 -6.50 -2.11 -3.24
N TYR A 58 -5.49 -2.99 -3.21
CA TYR A 58 -4.33 -2.97 -4.08
C TYR A 58 -3.94 -4.42 -4.39
N ASP A 59 -3.70 -4.74 -5.67
CA ASP A 59 -3.20 -6.06 -6.09
C ASP A 59 -3.92 -7.25 -5.43
N ALA A 60 -5.23 -7.37 -5.68
CA ALA A 60 -6.22 -8.41 -5.30
C ALA A 60 -6.26 -8.92 -3.84
N THR A 61 -5.11 -9.18 -3.22
CA THR A 61 -4.88 -9.77 -1.91
C THR A 61 -4.02 -8.87 -1.02
N LYS A 62 -3.89 -7.57 -1.37
CA LYS A 62 -3.06 -6.63 -0.62
C LYS A 62 -3.82 -5.36 -0.26
N ILE A 63 -3.35 -4.71 0.80
CA ILE A 63 -3.83 -3.41 1.24
C ILE A 63 -2.69 -2.42 1.07
N LEU A 64 -2.89 -1.38 0.27
CA LEU A 64 -2.07 -0.19 0.29
C LEU A 64 -2.57 0.73 1.40
N LEU A 65 -1.70 1.05 2.36
CA LEU A 65 -2.01 1.84 3.54
C LEU A 65 -1.04 3.01 3.66
N ASN A 66 -1.56 4.22 3.86
CA ASN A 66 -0.75 5.35 4.31
C ASN A 66 -0.64 5.32 5.84
N VAL A 67 0.58 5.26 6.36
CA VAL A 67 0.90 5.33 7.79
C VAL A 67 1.57 6.66 8.21
N GLY A 68 1.86 7.51 7.22
CA GLY A 68 2.38 8.85 7.41
C GLY A 68 1.28 9.88 7.71
N SER A 69 1.57 11.14 7.39
CA SER A 69 0.62 12.24 7.48
C SER A 69 0.03 12.58 6.10
N ILE A 70 -0.87 13.56 6.05
CA ILE A 70 -1.36 14.12 4.78
C ILE A 70 -0.32 15.01 4.08
N ARG A 71 0.67 15.52 4.82
CA ARG A 71 1.73 16.40 4.29
C ARG A 71 2.95 15.62 3.84
N GLU A 72 3.17 14.46 4.45
CA GLU A 72 4.23 13.51 4.14
C GLU A 72 3.64 12.11 4.26
N ILE A 73 3.24 11.58 3.11
CA ILE A 73 2.60 10.28 2.98
C ILE A 73 3.68 9.21 3.00
N ARG A 74 3.47 8.17 3.82
CA ARG A 74 4.34 6.99 3.92
C ARG A 74 3.51 5.76 3.63
N TYR A 75 3.70 5.19 2.45
CA TYR A 75 2.94 4.01 2.04
C TYR A 75 3.57 2.71 2.53
N VAL A 76 2.72 1.75 2.86
CA VAL A 76 3.08 0.34 2.99
C VAL A 76 2.08 -0.50 2.20
N VAL A 77 2.54 -1.65 1.72
CA VAL A 77 1.69 -2.70 1.17
C VAL A 77 1.61 -3.84 2.16
N ILE A 78 0.40 -4.23 2.57
CA ILE A 78 0.16 -5.34 3.49
C ILE A 78 -0.36 -6.54 2.70
N ASP A 79 0.37 -7.65 2.73
CA ASP A 79 -0.08 -8.92 2.17
C ASP A 79 -1.11 -9.56 3.12
N THR A 80 -2.38 -9.61 2.71
CA THR A 80 -3.47 -10.10 3.58
C THR A 80 -3.50 -11.62 3.70
N GLN A 81 -2.68 -12.35 2.94
CA GLN A 81 -2.56 -13.81 3.04
C GLN A 81 -1.45 -14.22 4.01
N LYS A 82 -0.39 -13.40 4.12
CA LYS A 82 0.79 -13.68 4.95
C LYS A 82 0.91 -12.80 6.19
N GLY A 83 0.21 -11.67 6.23
CA GLY A 83 0.33 -10.68 7.30
C GLY A 83 1.66 -9.92 7.30
N VAL A 84 2.39 -9.93 6.17
CA VAL A 84 3.67 -9.26 6.02
C VAL A 84 3.46 -7.87 5.42
N VAL A 85 4.16 -6.88 5.94
CA VAL A 85 4.09 -5.47 5.53
C VAL A 85 5.35 -5.09 4.75
N PHE A 86 5.17 -4.46 3.60
CA PHE A 86 6.24 -4.04 2.68
C PHE A 86 6.22 -2.52 2.57
N PRO A 87 7.12 -1.80 3.26
CA PRO A 87 7.20 -0.35 3.17
C PRO A 87 7.61 0.15 1.80
N LEU A 88 7.08 1.31 1.43
CA LEU A 88 7.66 2.13 0.38
C LEU A 88 8.79 2.96 0.97
N ARG A 89 9.97 2.91 0.34
CA ARG A 89 11.12 3.74 0.71
C ARG A 89 10.83 5.24 0.61
N ASP A 90 10.21 5.64 -0.49
CA ASP A 90 9.99 7.05 -0.80
C ASP A 90 8.87 7.64 0.07
N ALA A 91 9.15 8.78 0.69
CA ALA A 91 8.12 9.69 1.18
C ALA A 91 7.44 10.37 0.01
N VAL A 92 6.12 10.48 0.06
CA VAL A 92 5.33 11.17 -0.96
C VAL A 92 4.89 12.53 -0.41
N LEU A 93 5.22 13.57 -1.14
CA LEU A 93 4.95 14.96 -0.83
C LEU A 93 4.09 15.59 -1.92
N GLY A 94 3.52 16.76 -1.61
CA GLY A 94 2.83 17.58 -2.59
C GLY A 94 3.73 18.15 -3.70
N PHE A 95 3.16 19.05 -4.49
CA PHE A 95 3.91 19.79 -5.49
C PHE A 95 4.77 20.88 -4.85
N LYS A 96 5.91 21.17 -5.48
CA LYS A 96 6.83 22.22 -5.08
C LYS A 96 6.82 23.39 -6.06
N ASP A 97 7.12 24.57 -5.54
CA ASP A 97 7.33 25.77 -6.34
C ASP A 97 8.75 25.83 -6.92
N LYS A 98 9.04 26.88 -7.69
CA LYS A 98 10.36 27.11 -8.30
C LYS A 98 11.49 27.35 -7.29
N LYS A 99 11.16 27.60 -6.02
CA LYS A 99 12.12 27.77 -4.92
C LYS A 99 12.34 26.46 -4.14
N GLY A 100 11.68 25.37 -4.55
CA GLY A 100 11.77 24.05 -3.92
C GLY A 100 10.86 23.87 -2.70
N GLY A 101 10.02 24.85 -2.37
CA GLY A 101 9.09 24.77 -1.24
C GLY A 101 7.75 24.15 -1.64
N LEU A 102 7.08 23.43 -0.72
CA LEU A 102 5.73 22.91 -1.00
C LEU A 102 4.75 24.06 -1.27
N ASN A 103 4.02 23.98 -2.38
CA ASN A 103 3.11 25.04 -2.83
C ASN A 103 1.67 24.88 -2.30
N GLY A 104 1.41 23.84 -1.49
CA GLY A 104 0.10 23.52 -0.92
C GLY A 104 -0.77 22.59 -1.77
N GLN A 105 -0.40 22.29 -3.01
CA GLN A 105 -1.10 21.30 -3.83
C GLN A 105 -0.70 19.88 -3.40
N PRO A 106 -1.68 18.99 -3.09
CA PRO A 106 -1.38 17.62 -2.68
C PRO A 106 -0.88 16.78 -3.86
N ALA A 107 -0.20 15.68 -3.55
CA ALA A 107 0.14 14.68 -4.56
C ALA A 107 -1.11 14.06 -5.17
N LEU A 108 -1.08 13.77 -6.47
CA LEU A 108 -2.10 12.96 -7.13
C LEU A 108 -1.70 11.49 -7.03
N ILE A 109 -2.57 10.67 -6.44
CA ILE A 109 -2.32 9.27 -6.19
C ILE A 109 -3.27 8.42 -7.02
N GLN A 110 -2.74 7.47 -7.76
CA GLN A 110 -3.52 6.55 -8.61
C GLN A 110 -3.08 5.11 -8.35
N PHE A 111 -4.02 4.27 -7.93
CA PHE A 111 -3.86 2.82 -7.81
C PHE A 111 -5.23 2.17 -7.86
N SER A 112 -5.27 0.86 -8.13
CA SER A 112 -6.51 0.10 -7.99
C SER A 112 -6.24 -1.37 -7.72
N LEU A 113 -7.32 -2.10 -7.43
CA LEU A 113 -7.28 -3.56 -7.32
C LEU A 113 -6.83 -4.27 -8.61
N LYS A 114 -7.17 -3.71 -9.78
CA LYS A 114 -6.91 -4.33 -11.09
C LYS A 114 -5.64 -3.81 -11.76
N GLN A 115 -5.09 -2.72 -11.25
CA GLN A 115 -3.83 -2.13 -11.71
C GLN A 115 -2.89 -2.11 -10.51
N PRO A 116 -2.07 -3.16 -10.32
CA PRO A 116 -1.19 -3.34 -9.15
C PRO A 116 0.05 -2.43 -9.25
N GLN A 117 -0.19 -1.16 -9.56
CA GLN A 117 0.81 -0.12 -9.68
C GLN A 117 0.28 1.09 -8.91
N LEU A 118 1.12 1.63 -8.02
CA LEU A 118 0.90 2.88 -7.34
C LEU A 118 1.61 3.97 -8.14
N CYS A 119 0.87 4.84 -8.80
CA CYS A 119 1.42 6.00 -9.49
C CYS A 119 1.17 7.27 -8.69
N ILE A 120 2.23 8.08 -8.58
CA ILE A 120 2.25 9.35 -7.87
C ILE A 120 2.61 10.45 -8.86
N GLN A 121 1.88 11.56 -8.80
CA GLN A 121 2.31 12.84 -9.37
C GLN A 121 2.47 13.84 -8.24
N GLY A 122 3.66 14.39 -8.08
CA GLY A 122 4.02 15.25 -6.96
C GLY A 122 5.52 15.22 -6.74
N SER A 123 5.97 15.44 -5.51
CA SER A 123 7.39 15.29 -5.17
C SER A 123 7.60 14.03 -4.34
N VAL A 124 8.69 13.33 -4.56
CA VAL A 124 9.08 12.15 -3.77
C VAL A 124 10.45 12.36 -3.15
N TYR A 125 10.63 11.85 -1.95
CA TYR A 125 11.86 12.01 -1.20
C TYR A 125 12.31 10.69 -0.59
N ALA A 126 13.52 10.28 -0.94
CA ALA A 126 14.32 9.33 -0.20
C ALA A 126 15.77 9.84 -0.15
N TYR A 127 16.59 9.30 0.75
CA TYR A 127 17.99 9.70 0.86
C TYR A 127 18.71 9.54 -0.49
N ARG A 128 19.30 10.64 -1.00
CA ARG A 128 19.95 10.76 -2.32
C ARG A 128 19.06 10.51 -3.54
N ASP A 129 17.75 10.40 -3.32
CA ASP A 129 16.76 9.95 -4.31
C ASP A 129 15.52 10.84 -4.22
N ALA A 130 15.72 12.15 -4.33
CA ALA A 130 14.68 13.16 -4.24
C ALA A 130 14.36 13.75 -5.62
N TYR A 131 13.07 13.82 -5.95
CA TYR A 131 12.59 14.29 -7.23
C TYR A 131 11.36 15.17 -7.03
N ASP A 132 11.41 16.37 -7.62
CA ASP A 132 10.37 17.38 -7.46
C ASP A 132 9.47 17.42 -8.68
N ASN A 133 8.15 17.47 -8.47
CA ASN A 133 7.14 17.58 -9.52
C ASN A 133 7.34 16.54 -10.64
N VAL A 134 7.33 15.26 -10.26
CA VAL A 134 7.50 14.11 -11.14
C VAL A 134 6.26 13.23 -11.16
N LYS A 135 6.13 12.45 -12.23
CA LYS A 135 5.36 11.22 -12.26
C LYS A 135 6.30 10.04 -12.00
N VAL A 136 5.99 9.24 -11.01
CA VAL A 136 6.72 8.00 -10.70
C VAL A 136 5.72 6.93 -10.30
N CYS A 137 5.99 5.69 -10.70
CA CYS A 137 5.13 4.57 -10.35
C CYS A 137 5.90 3.46 -9.64
N TYR A 138 5.20 2.73 -8.78
CA TYR A 138 5.75 1.66 -7.97
C TYR A 138 4.90 0.40 -8.11
N ARG A 139 5.52 -0.77 -7.98
CA ARG A 139 4.81 -2.05 -7.92
C ARG A 139 5.50 -3.00 -6.96
N MET A 140 4.78 -4.03 -6.54
CA MET A 140 5.41 -5.17 -5.86
C MET A 140 6.18 -6.00 -6.89
N GLU A 141 7.46 -6.23 -6.63
CA GLU A 141 8.31 -7.09 -7.43
C GLU A 141 8.75 -8.30 -6.62
N LYS A 142 8.80 -9.47 -7.27
CA LYS A 142 9.30 -10.69 -6.65
C LYS A 142 10.80 -10.76 -6.81
N ASP A 143 11.48 -11.15 -5.74
CA ASP A 143 12.92 -11.36 -5.73
C ASP A 143 13.25 -12.41 -4.67
N SER A 144 13.75 -13.57 -5.11
CA SER A 144 14.07 -14.70 -4.24
C SER A 144 15.25 -14.43 -3.30
N GLY A 145 16.05 -13.39 -3.56
CA GLY A 145 17.10 -12.95 -2.66
C GLY A 145 16.59 -12.20 -1.42
N LEU A 146 15.34 -11.73 -1.43
CA LEU A 146 14.74 -11.02 -0.32
C LEU A 146 14.17 -11.97 0.72
N LYS A 147 14.28 -11.60 2.01
CA LYS A 147 13.77 -12.38 3.16
C LYS A 147 12.31 -12.83 3.01
N TYR A 148 11.48 -12.00 2.41
CA TYR A 148 10.05 -12.28 2.21
C TYR A 148 9.67 -12.46 0.72
N GLY A 149 10.67 -12.58 -0.16
CA GLY A 149 10.49 -12.91 -1.58
C GLY A 149 9.93 -11.80 -2.46
N GLN A 150 9.70 -10.60 -1.92
CA GLN A 150 9.16 -9.45 -2.65
C GLN A 150 9.41 -8.13 -1.90
N GLU A 151 9.38 -7.02 -2.63
CA GLU A 151 9.38 -5.65 -2.09
C GLU A 151 8.68 -4.68 -3.05
N MET A 152 8.46 -3.44 -2.62
CA MET A 152 7.92 -2.40 -3.49
C MET A 152 9.06 -1.62 -4.18
N ARG A 153 9.09 -1.65 -5.51
CA ARG A 153 10.12 -0.97 -6.32
C ARG A 153 9.50 0.06 -7.26
N ARG A 154 10.28 1.09 -7.62
CA ARG A 154 9.95 1.98 -8.74
C ARG A 154 9.91 1.16 -10.03
N VAL A 155 8.90 1.37 -10.86
CA VAL A 155 8.74 0.70 -12.17
C VAL A 155 9.62 1.36 -13.23
N ASP A 156 9.78 2.67 -13.13
CA ASP A 156 10.45 3.53 -14.08
C ASP A 156 11.23 4.64 -13.37
N LEU A 157 12.07 5.33 -14.15
CA LEU A 157 12.72 6.56 -13.69
C LEU A 157 11.65 7.65 -13.54
N PRO A 158 11.73 8.48 -12.48
CA PRO A 158 10.81 9.60 -12.31
C PRO A 158 10.80 10.52 -13.54
N ALA A 159 9.64 10.69 -14.15
CA ALA A 159 9.45 11.56 -15.31
C ALA A 159 9.06 12.96 -14.85
N SER A 160 9.80 13.98 -15.28
CA SER A 160 9.46 15.37 -14.96
C SER A 160 8.08 15.75 -15.52
N LEU A 161 7.32 16.54 -14.76
CA LEU A 161 6.05 17.12 -15.19
C LEU A 161 6.19 18.55 -15.75
N ASN A 162 7.43 19.01 -15.94
CA ASN A 162 7.76 20.32 -16.50
C ASN A 162 7.50 20.41 -18.00
#